data_AF-A0A2E2NZZ8-F1
#
_entry.id   AF-A0A2E2NZZ8-F1
#
_cell.length_a   1.000
_cell.length_b   1.000
_cell.length_c   1.000
_cell.angle_alpha   90.00
_cell.angle_beta   90.00
_cell.angle_gamma   90.00
#
_symmetry.space_group_name_H-M   'P 1'
#
loop_
_entity.id
_entity.type
_entity.pdbx_description
1 polymer ?
#
loop_
_entity_poly.entity_id
_entity_poly.type
_entity_poly.pdbx_seq_one_letter_code
_entity_poly.pdbx_strand_id
1 'polypeptide(L)'
;MFLRLLLIFICLNTVKIAPGQDVILIPEVLMGNRSQTYLQYIGYDFNKRLSVNNLTLFDTEYSDDSNNIHFVRNTISYEVSTNVLFNTSIGVKNPGHFATIALQYRYSKKDLQFSYSAGTTYQEGFTLEQSLLLKYTPSISNNLKAYFNLLAIANIDLKEYQRGIQQLRLGMLKHQTAYGLGLNLDQFNNASKTLSNLGVFIKHNF
;
A
#
# COMPACT_ATOMS: atom_id res chain seq x y z
N MET A 1 -1.83 26.44 -2.87
CA MET A 1 -1.83 24.97 -2.97
C MET A 1 -0.62 24.44 -3.75
N PHE A 2 -0.27 25.01 -4.91
CA PHE A 2 0.89 24.61 -5.73
C PHE A 2 2.27 24.68 -5.03
N LEU A 3 2.48 25.64 -4.13
CA LEU A 3 3.77 25.83 -3.45
C LEU A 3 4.11 24.70 -2.45
N ARG A 4 3.09 24.02 -1.90
CA ARG A 4 3.28 22.89 -0.96
C ARG A 4 3.68 21.60 -1.68
N LEU A 5 3.21 21.39 -2.92
CA LEU A 5 3.60 20.26 -3.77
C LEU A 5 5.05 20.37 -4.25
N LEU A 6 5.53 21.58 -4.53
CA LEU A 6 6.90 21.82 -4.98
C LEU A 6 7.93 21.52 -3.88
N LEU A 7 7.62 21.83 -2.62
CA LEU A 7 8.51 21.57 -1.48
C LEU A 7 8.71 20.08 -1.17
N ILE A 8 7.66 19.26 -1.35
CA ILE A 8 7.77 17.79 -1.22
C ILE A 8 8.68 17.23 -2.33
N PHE A 9 8.60 17.78 -3.54
CA PHE A 9 9.43 17.37 -4.68
C PHE A 9 10.91 17.79 -4.52
N ILE A 10 11.18 18.92 -3.87
CA ILE A 10 12.55 19.42 -3.64
C ILE A 10 13.24 18.66 -2.49
N CYS A 11 12.53 18.29 -1.42
CA CYS A 11 13.11 17.48 -0.34
C CYS A 11 13.50 16.05 -0.76
N LEU A 12 12.88 15.50 -1.81
CA LEU A 12 13.24 14.20 -2.39
C LEU A 12 14.57 14.23 -3.17
N ASN A 13 15.05 15.39 -3.59
CA ASN A 13 16.28 15.51 -4.41
C ASN A 13 17.57 15.71 -3.59
N THR A 14 17.50 15.81 -2.26
CA THR A 14 18.68 16.09 -1.41
C THR A 14 19.19 14.92 -0.59
N VAL A 15 18.60 13.73 -0.71
CA VAL A 15 19.17 12.54 -0.05
C VAL A 15 20.28 11.99 -0.93
N LYS A 16 21.52 12.44 -0.67
CA LYS A 16 22.72 11.74 -1.16
C LYS A 16 22.81 10.40 -0.41
N ILE A 17 22.27 9.35 -1.01
CA ILE A 17 22.33 7.99 -0.49
C ILE A 17 23.75 7.47 -0.72
N ALA A 18 24.40 7.00 0.35
CA ALA A 18 25.69 6.34 0.28
C ALA A 18 25.61 5.11 -0.65
N PRO A 19 26.61 4.85 -1.49
CA PRO A 19 26.58 3.72 -2.42
C PRO A 19 26.60 2.40 -1.66
N GLY A 20 25.48 1.67 -1.65
CA GLY A 20 25.46 0.29 -1.15
C GLY A 20 24.10 -0.30 -0.77
N GLN A 21 23.06 0.50 -0.51
CA GLN A 21 21.72 0.00 -0.19
C GLN A 21 20.66 0.93 -0.83
N ASP A 22 19.92 0.41 -1.80
CA ASP A 22 18.97 1.20 -2.58
C ASP A 22 17.68 1.42 -1.79
N VAL A 23 17.35 2.70 -1.53
CA VAL A 23 16.05 3.09 -0.99
C VAL A 23 15.00 2.84 -2.06
N ILE A 24 14.01 2.00 -1.76
CA ILE A 24 12.89 1.74 -2.67
C ILE A 24 11.85 2.84 -2.46
N LEU A 25 11.53 3.61 -3.49
CA LEU A 25 10.50 4.65 -3.43
C LEU A 25 9.44 4.42 -4.51
N ILE A 26 8.20 4.21 -4.08
CA ILE A 26 7.09 3.88 -4.97
C ILE A 26 5.89 4.78 -4.67
N PRO A 27 5.75 5.93 -5.34
CA PRO A 27 4.53 6.72 -5.33
C PRO A 27 3.50 6.18 -6.34
N GLU A 28 2.23 6.31 -5.98
CA GLU A 28 1.06 6.05 -6.82
C GLU A 28 0.02 7.13 -6.59
N VAL A 29 -0.61 7.58 -7.68
CA VAL A 29 -1.77 8.47 -7.67
C VAL A 29 -2.91 7.79 -8.41
N LEU A 30 -4.11 7.79 -7.84
CA LEU A 30 -5.36 7.43 -8.50
C LEU A 30 -6.26 8.68 -8.54
N MET A 31 -6.58 9.14 -9.74
CA MET A 31 -7.56 10.20 -9.96
C MET A 31 -8.88 9.53 -10.30
N GLY A 32 -9.74 9.37 -9.28
CA GLY A 32 -11.02 8.70 -9.43
C GLY A 32 -12.19 9.64 -9.55
N ASN A 33 -13.39 9.06 -9.60
CA ASN A 33 -14.66 9.77 -9.70
C ASN A 33 -15.12 10.37 -8.36
N ARG A 34 -14.72 9.78 -7.23
CA ARG A 34 -15.09 10.24 -5.88
C ARG A 34 -13.98 11.05 -5.23
N SER A 35 -12.74 10.55 -5.35
CA SER A 35 -11.58 11.11 -4.64
C SER A 35 -10.29 11.00 -5.46
N GLN A 36 -9.31 11.78 -5.04
CA GLN A 36 -7.91 11.58 -5.42
C GLN A 36 -7.22 10.76 -4.32
N THR A 37 -6.66 9.61 -4.68
CA THR A 37 -5.87 8.78 -3.77
C THR A 37 -4.38 8.96 -4.08
N TYR A 38 -3.58 9.22 -3.06
CA TYR A 38 -2.12 9.15 -3.08
C TYR A 38 -1.65 8.02 -2.19
N LEU A 39 -0.79 7.14 -2.70
CA LEU A 39 -0.13 6.08 -1.95
C LEU A 39 1.38 6.23 -2.13
N GLN A 40 2.14 6.14 -1.05
CA GLN A 40 3.59 6.16 -1.08
C GLN A 40 4.14 5.01 -0.25
N TYR A 41 4.96 4.18 -0.88
CA TYR A 41 5.77 3.18 -0.21
C TYR A 41 7.23 3.61 -0.22
N ILE A 42 7.87 3.59 0.94
CA ILE A 42 9.32 3.77 1.08
C ILE A 42 9.85 2.54 1.78
N GLY A 43 10.84 1.86 1.19
CA GLY A 43 11.44 0.65 1.76
C GLY A 43 12.96 0.77 1.88
N TYR A 44 13.51 0.12 2.89
CA TYR A 44 14.94 0.01 3.10
C TYR A 44 15.31 -1.35 3.70
N ASP A 45 16.23 -2.05 3.06
CA ASP A 45 16.76 -3.33 3.56
C ASP A 45 18.08 -3.08 4.28
N PHE A 46 18.10 -3.23 5.62
CA PHE A 46 19.34 -3.11 6.40
C PHE A 46 20.31 -4.25 6.10
N ASN A 47 19.76 -5.44 5.92
CA ASN A 47 20.48 -6.66 5.52
C ASN A 47 19.50 -7.66 4.90
N LYS A 48 19.98 -8.86 4.58
CA LYS A 48 19.19 -9.92 3.95
C LYS A 48 17.98 -10.39 4.76
N ARG A 49 17.90 -10.11 6.06
CA ARG A 49 16.82 -10.56 6.94
C ARG A 49 16.01 -9.42 7.56
N LEU A 50 16.59 -8.23 7.72
CA LEU A 50 15.95 -7.13 8.40
C LEU A 50 15.69 -5.98 7.42
N SER A 51 14.43 -5.56 7.34
CA SER A 51 14.02 -4.41 6.55
C SER A 51 13.00 -3.55 7.26
N VAL A 52 12.88 -2.31 6.79
CA VAL A 52 11.85 -1.37 7.23
C VAL A 52 11.12 -0.80 6.03
N ASN A 53 9.85 -0.44 6.25
CA ASN A 53 9.11 0.33 5.29
C ASN A 53 8.19 1.36 5.97
N ASN A 54 7.87 2.39 5.20
CA ASN A 54 6.79 3.32 5.46
C ASN A 54 5.76 3.18 4.34
N LEU A 55 4.48 3.10 4.73
CA LEU A 55 3.35 3.20 3.82
C LEU A 55 2.49 4.40 4.24
N THR A 56 2.37 5.36 3.34
CA THR A 56 1.49 6.52 3.50
C THR A 56 0.37 6.47 2.47
N LEU A 57 -0.85 6.70 2.91
CA LEU A 57 -2.04 6.79 2.07
C LEU A 57 -2.84 8.03 2.44
N PHE A 58 -3.20 8.80 1.43
CA PHE A 58 -4.19 9.86 1.50
C PHE A 58 -5.27 9.60 0.47
N ASP A 59 -6.52 9.62 0.90
CA ASP A 59 -7.69 9.61 0.02
C ASP A 59 -8.48 10.88 0.31
N THR A 60 -8.58 11.77 -0.68
CA THR A 60 -9.20 13.09 -0.51
C THR A 60 -10.36 13.26 -1.48
N GLU A 61 -11.57 13.40 -0.94
CA GLU A 61 -12.79 13.64 -1.71
C GLU A 61 -12.79 15.03 -2.35
N TYR A 62 -13.45 15.15 -3.50
CA TYR A 62 -13.49 16.43 -4.22
C TYR A 62 -14.54 17.40 -3.67
N SER A 63 -15.66 16.87 -3.15
CA SER A 63 -16.84 17.67 -2.80
C SER A 63 -16.87 18.08 -1.33
N ASP A 64 -16.49 17.17 -0.44
CA ASP A 64 -16.41 17.38 1.01
C ASP A 64 -15.24 16.56 1.59
N ASP A 65 -14.99 16.65 2.89
CA ASP A 65 -13.91 15.93 3.57
C ASP A 65 -14.40 14.83 4.54
N SER A 66 -15.70 14.51 4.50
CA SER A 66 -16.35 13.62 5.46
C SER A 66 -15.83 12.20 5.43
N ASN A 67 -15.31 11.75 4.28
CA ASN A 67 -14.74 10.42 4.09
C ASN A 67 -13.28 10.46 3.69
N ASN A 68 -12.57 11.55 3.96
CA ASN A 68 -11.13 11.58 3.75
C ASN A 68 -10.46 10.47 4.56
N ILE A 69 -9.47 9.81 3.98
CA ILE A 69 -8.71 8.75 4.65
C ILE A 69 -7.25 9.20 4.72
N HIS A 70 -6.70 9.16 5.93
CA HIS A 70 -5.29 9.35 6.19
C HIS A 70 -4.77 8.09 6.87
N PHE A 71 -3.71 7.50 6.35
CA PHE A 71 -3.11 6.30 6.92
C PHE A 71 -1.60 6.36 6.75
N VAL A 72 -0.87 6.19 7.85
CA VAL A 72 0.58 6.11 7.87
C VAL A 72 0.96 4.89 8.71
N ARG A 73 1.74 3.99 8.13
CA ARG A 73 2.25 2.79 8.81
C ARG A 73 3.76 2.71 8.64
N ASN A 74 4.47 2.52 9.73
CA ASN A 74 5.88 2.12 9.73
C ASN A 74 5.96 0.66 10.13
N THR A 75 6.67 -0.15 9.35
CA THR A 75 6.81 -1.59 9.56
C THR A 75 8.27 -1.95 9.70
N ILE A 76 8.60 -2.77 10.67
CA ILE A 76 9.86 -3.52 10.74
C ILE A 76 9.56 -4.97 10.38
N SER A 77 10.33 -5.53 9.46
CA SER A 77 10.17 -6.88 8.94
C SER A 77 11.43 -7.70 9.19
N TYR A 78 11.27 -8.88 9.80
CA TYR A 78 12.35 -9.84 10.01
C TYR A 78 12.05 -11.15 9.26
N GLU A 79 12.94 -11.56 8.36
CA GLU A 79 12.87 -12.82 7.64
C GLU A 79 13.20 -13.99 8.57
N VAL A 80 12.16 -14.74 8.95
CA VAL A 80 12.25 -15.94 9.78
C VAL A 80 12.69 -17.13 8.92
N SER A 81 12.25 -17.18 7.66
CA SER A 81 12.68 -18.12 6.62
C SER A 81 12.52 -17.49 5.24
N THR A 82 13.06 -18.12 4.19
CA THR A 82 13.10 -17.61 2.80
C THR A 82 11.79 -17.01 2.28
N ASN A 83 10.65 -17.47 2.79
CA ASN A 83 9.32 -17.01 2.35
C ASN A 83 8.44 -16.51 3.50
N VAL A 84 8.96 -16.47 4.73
CA VAL A 84 8.18 -16.11 5.93
C VAL A 84 8.85 -14.95 6.65
N LEU A 85 8.08 -13.87 6.82
CA LEU A 85 8.49 -12.69 7.55
C LEU A 85 7.63 -12.50 8.79
N PHE A 86 8.26 -12.12 9.88
CA PHE A 86 7.58 -11.55 11.03
C PHE A 86 7.59 -10.03 10.90
N ASN A 87 6.42 -9.41 11.00
CA ASN A 87 6.23 -7.97 10.88
C ASN A 87 5.72 -7.40 12.19
N THR A 88 6.32 -6.30 12.62
CA THR A 88 5.77 -5.42 13.65
C THR A 88 5.58 -4.03 13.07
N SER A 89 4.44 -3.42 13.31
CA SER A 89 4.09 -2.13 12.74
C SER A 89 3.48 -1.20 13.77
N ILE A 90 3.73 0.09 13.61
CA ILE A 90 3.01 1.15 14.30
C ILE A 90 2.51 2.15 13.27
N GLY A 91 1.38 2.80 13.55
CA GLY A 91 0.83 3.74 12.61
C GLY A 91 -0.27 4.61 13.17
N VAL A 92 -0.71 5.54 12.33
CA VAL A 92 -1.81 6.45 12.58
C VAL A 92 -2.78 6.32 11.42
N LYS A 93 -4.07 6.26 11.73
CA LYS A 93 -5.14 6.37 10.75
C LYS A 93 -6.26 7.22 11.33
N ASN A 94 -7.10 7.84 10.52
CA ASN A 94 -8.17 8.66 11.08
C ASN A 94 -9.41 7.82 11.44
N PRO A 95 -9.92 7.90 12.70
CA PRO A 95 -9.24 8.36 13.93
C PRO A 95 -8.34 7.26 14.53
N GLY A 96 -7.31 7.67 15.28
CA GLY A 96 -6.53 6.79 16.16
C GLY A 96 -5.13 6.39 15.68
N HIS A 97 -4.46 5.68 16.57
CA HIS A 97 -3.17 5.04 16.34
C HIS A 97 -3.35 3.54 16.47
N PHE A 98 -2.46 2.77 15.85
CA PHE A 98 -2.52 1.32 15.93
C PHE A 98 -1.14 0.71 16.00
N ALA A 99 -1.09 -0.49 16.57
CA ALA A 99 0.08 -1.36 16.54
C ALA A 99 -0.33 -2.73 16.00
N THR A 100 0.50 -3.32 15.15
CA THR A 100 0.22 -4.59 14.48
C THR A 100 1.40 -5.53 14.65
N ILE A 101 1.13 -6.81 14.96
CA ILE A 101 2.09 -7.90 14.77
C ILE A 101 1.50 -8.92 13.82
N ALA A 102 2.27 -9.36 12.83
CA ALA A 102 1.77 -10.26 11.79
C ALA A 102 2.85 -11.21 11.28
N LEU A 103 2.44 -12.41 10.88
CA LEU A 103 3.25 -13.28 10.03
C LEU A 103 2.85 -13.03 8.58
N GLN A 104 3.83 -12.97 7.69
CA GLN A 104 3.65 -12.79 6.26
C GLN A 104 4.33 -13.91 5.51
N TYR A 105 3.59 -14.58 4.63
CA TYR A 105 4.13 -15.40 3.58
C TYR A 105 4.33 -14.57 2.31
N ARG A 106 5.45 -14.77 1.62
CA ARG A 106 5.79 -14.11 0.36
C ARG A 106 6.28 -15.11 -0.67
N TYR A 107 5.70 -15.06 -1.85
CA TYR A 107 6.12 -15.83 -3.02
C TYR A 107 6.37 -14.89 -4.18
N SER A 108 7.51 -15.05 -4.86
CA SER A 108 7.87 -14.22 -6.01
C SER A 108 8.53 -15.09 -7.07
N LYS A 109 7.99 -15.06 -8.29
CA LYS A 109 8.50 -15.80 -9.45
C LYS A 109 8.30 -14.98 -10.71
N LYS A 110 9.39 -14.51 -11.32
CA LYS A 110 9.48 -13.77 -12.59
C LYS A 110 8.41 -12.68 -12.77
N ASP A 111 7.19 -13.05 -13.16
CA ASP A 111 6.09 -12.16 -13.48
C ASP A 111 4.96 -12.19 -12.44
N LEU A 112 5.05 -13.02 -11.41
CA LEU A 112 4.05 -13.20 -10.35
C LEU A 112 4.65 -12.89 -8.98
N GLN A 113 3.98 -12.04 -8.21
CA GLN A 113 4.26 -11.81 -6.80
C GLN A 113 2.98 -12.01 -6.00
N PHE A 114 3.11 -12.75 -4.91
CA PHE A 114 2.04 -13.03 -3.98
C PHE A 114 2.55 -12.76 -2.57
N SER A 115 1.72 -12.13 -1.76
CA SER A 115 1.95 -12.01 -0.34
C SER A 115 0.65 -12.16 0.41
N TYR A 116 0.70 -12.89 1.51
CA TYR A 116 -0.40 -13.01 2.43
C TYR A 116 0.13 -12.79 3.84
N SER A 117 -0.54 -11.95 4.63
CA SER A 117 -0.20 -11.77 6.04
C SER A 117 -1.43 -11.87 6.91
N ALA A 118 -1.27 -12.46 8.08
CA ALA A 118 -2.29 -12.51 9.12
C ALA A 118 -1.64 -12.15 10.46
N GLY A 119 -2.36 -11.36 11.25
CA GLY A 119 -1.82 -10.81 12.48
C GLY A 119 -2.88 -10.15 13.34
N THR A 120 -2.46 -9.69 14.51
CA THR A 120 -3.33 -8.92 15.40
C THR A 120 -2.97 -7.44 15.34
N THR A 121 -3.99 -6.59 15.25
CA THR A 121 -3.87 -5.14 15.32
C THR A 121 -4.61 -4.64 16.55
N TYR A 122 -3.93 -3.85 17.37
CA TYR A 122 -4.50 -3.16 18.52
C TYR A 122 -4.69 -1.67 18.19
N GLN A 123 -5.88 -1.15 18.49
CA GLN A 123 -6.20 0.28 18.44
C GLN A 123 -7.07 0.69 19.63
N GLU A 124 -8.33 0.26 19.65
CA GLU A 124 -9.28 0.39 20.77
C GLU A 124 -9.73 -1.00 21.27
N GLY A 125 -9.05 -2.03 20.80
CA GLY A 125 -9.34 -3.44 20.98
C GLY A 125 -8.47 -4.26 20.03
N PHE A 126 -8.40 -5.57 20.27
CA PHE A 126 -7.68 -6.48 19.39
C PHE A 126 -8.55 -6.91 18.22
N THR A 127 -7.96 -6.85 17.03
CA THR A 127 -8.59 -7.26 15.77
C THR A 127 -7.66 -8.19 15.01
N LEU A 128 -8.22 -9.15 14.29
CA LEU A 128 -7.50 -9.96 13.32
C LEU A 128 -7.40 -9.17 12.01
N GLU A 129 -6.18 -8.76 11.65
CA GLU A 129 -5.87 -8.14 10.36
C GLU A 129 -5.32 -9.21 9.41
N GLN A 130 -5.94 -9.33 8.24
CA GLN A 130 -5.50 -10.17 7.14
C GLN A 130 -5.26 -9.29 5.92
N SER A 131 -4.17 -9.51 5.20
CA SER A 131 -3.83 -8.78 3.98
C SER A 131 -3.35 -9.74 2.91
N LEU A 132 -3.82 -9.55 1.69
CA LEU A 132 -3.43 -10.27 0.49
C LEU A 132 -2.99 -9.26 -0.56
N LEU A 133 -1.82 -9.49 -1.13
CA LEU A 133 -1.29 -8.77 -2.28
C LEU A 133 -0.99 -9.77 -3.39
N LEU A 134 -1.58 -9.55 -4.56
CA LEU A 134 -1.33 -10.32 -5.76
C LEU A 134 -0.96 -9.36 -6.89
N LYS A 135 0.26 -9.49 -7.42
CA LYS A 135 0.76 -8.71 -8.55
C LYS A 135 1.16 -9.66 -9.66
N TYR A 136 0.66 -9.41 -10.86
CA TYR A 136 0.98 -10.18 -12.06
C TYR A 136 1.34 -9.24 -13.21
N THR A 137 2.55 -9.39 -13.77
CA THR A 137 3.08 -8.52 -14.81
C THR A 137 3.69 -9.33 -15.97
N PRO A 138 2.89 -10.08 -16.74
CA PRO A 138 3.40 -10.86 -17.87
C PRO A 138 3.96 -9.94 -18.96
N SER A 139 4.99 -10.42 -19.64
CA SER A 139 5.63 -9.66 -20.71
C SER A 139 4.77 -9.68 -21.97
N ILE A 140 4.52 -8.50 -22.55
CA ILE A 140 3.83 -8.34 -23.84
C ILE A 140 4.87 -8.15 -24.96
N SER A 141 5.89 -7.33 -24.70
CA SER A 141 7.06 -7.14 -25.56
C SER A 141 8.28 -6.79 -24.70
N ASN A 142 9.44 -6.54 -25.33
CA ASN A 142 10.71 -6.30 -24.62
C ASN A 142 10.63 -5.19 -23.56
N ASN A 143 9.84 -4.13 -23.80
CA ASN A 143 9.77 -2.95 -22.93
C ASN A 143 8.38 -2.69 -22.34
N LEU A 144 7.46 -3.64 -22.49
CA LEU A 144 6.06 -3.46 -22.13
C LEU A 144 5.50 -4.74 -21.51
N LYS A 145 4.91 -4.60 -20.33
CA LYS A 145 4.26 -5.69 -19.59
C LYS A 145 2.80 -5.33 -19.33
N ALA A 146 1.93 -6.34 -19.26
CA ALA A 146 0.62 -6.13 -18.64
C ALA A 146 0.83 -5.84 -17.15
N TYR A 147 -0.11 -5.16 -16.51
CA TYR A 147 -0.06 -4.86 -15.09
C TYR A 147 -1.38 -5.19 -14.43
N PHE A 148 -1.35 -6.19 -13.56
CA PHE A 148 -2.43 -6.55 -12.65
C PHE A 148 -1.91 -6.43 -11.22
N ASN A 149 -2.63 -5.71 -10.36
CA ASN A 149 -2.33 -5.64 -8.94
C ASN A 149 -3.62 -5.60 -8.12
N LEU A 150 -3.79 -6.59 -7.25
CA LEU A 150 -4.89 -6.70 -6.29
C LEU A 150 -4.33 -6.64 -4.87
N LEU A 151 -4.83 -5.70 -4.08
CA LEU A 151 -4.66 -5.65 -2.64
C LEU A 151 -6.02 -5.87 -1.99
N ALA A 152 -6.10 -6.78 -1.02
CA ALA A 152 -7.28 -6.99 -0.20
C ALA A 152 -6.87 -7.01 1.27
N ILE A 153 -7.54 -6.24 2.11
CA ILE A 153 -7.32 -6.20 3.56
C ILE A 153 -8.66 -6.40 4.26
N ALA A 154 -8.66 -7.27 5.27
CA ALA A 154 -9.81 -7.50 6.14
C ALA A 154 -9.38 -7.31 7.59
N ASN A 155 -10.16 -6.54 8.33
CA ASN A 155 -10.00 -6.37 9.76
C ASN A 155 -11.30 -6.81 10.46
N ILE A 156 -11.17 -7.80 11.35
CA ILE A 156 -12.27 -8.53 11.96
C ILE A 156 -12.05 -8.59 13.47
N ASP A 157 -13.08 -8.37 14.27
CA ASP A 157 -13.06 -8.71 15.70
C ASP A 157 -14.07 -9.84 16.00
N LEU A 158 -14.24 -10.19 17.28
CA LEU A 158 -15.15 -11.26 17.68
C LEU A 158 -16.63 -10.95 17.44
N LYS A 159 -16.98 -9.69 17.17
CA LYS A 159 -18.36 -9.18 17.05
C LYS A 159 -18.71 -8.81 15.62
N GLU A 160 -17.78 -8.27 14.85
CA GLU A 160 -18.06 -7.69 13.54
C GLU A 160 -16.87 -7.67 12.57
N TYR A 161 -17.22 -7.57 11.28
CA TYR A 161 -16.30 -7.18 10.22
C TYR A 161 -16.11 -5.66 10.25
N GLN A 162 -15.05 -5.21 10.92
CA GLN A 162 -14.81 -3.78 11.14
C GLN A 162 -14.51 -3.04 9.83
N ARG A 163 -13.61 -3.59 8.99
CA ARG A 163 -13.25 -2.94 7.73
C ARG A 163 -12.75 -3.91 6.67
N GLY A 164 -13.20 -3.68 5.45
CA GLY A 164 -12.68 -4.30 4.23
C GLY A 164 -12.11 -3.25 3.31
N ILE A 165 -10.94 -3.52 2.73
CA ILE A 165 -10.33 -2.68 1.69
C ILE A 165 -10.01 -3.60 0.53
N GLN A 166 -10.38 -3.19 -0.68
CA GLN A 166 -10.00 -3.86 -1.92
C GLN A 166 -9.51 -2.80 -2.90
N GLN A 167 -8.28 -2.93 -3.35
CA GLN A 167 -7.70 -2.07 -4.37
C GLN A 167 -7.28 -2.91 -5.56
N LEU A 168 -7.84 -2.61 -6.72
CA LEU A 168 -7.52 -3.25 -7.98
C LEU A 168 -6.87 -2.24 -8.92
N ARG A 169 -5.83 -2.67 -9.62
CA ARG A 169 -5.17 -1.93 -10.69
C ARG A 169 -5.03 -2.82 -11.90
N LEU A 170 -5.47 -2.30 -13.05
CA LEU A 170 -5.40 -2.96 -14.35
C LEU A 170 -4.79 -1.99 -15.35
N GLY A 171 -3.73 -2.39 -16.04
CA GLY A 171 -3.08 -1.51 -16.99
C GLY A 171 -1.80 -2.07 -17.58
N MET A 172 -0.85 -1.17 -17.80
CA MET A 172 0.41 -1.47 -18.47
C MET A 172 1.57 -1.02 -17.59
N LEU A 173 2.66 -1.77 -17.62
CA LEU A 173 3.94 -1.42 -17.01
C LEU A 173 4.97 -1.22 -18.11
N LYS A 174 5.45 0.01 -18.26
CA LYS A 174 6.51 0.39 -19.20
C LYS A 174 7.71 0.90 -18.41
N HIS A 175 8.83 0.19 -18.50
CA HIS A 175 9.99 0.38 -17.63
C HIS A 175 9.59 0.31 -16.14
N GLN A 176 9.69 1.43 -15.42
CA GLN A 176 9.37 1.55 -14.00
C GLN A 176 7.99 2.17 -13.74
N THR A 177 7.26 2.59 -14.78
CA THR A 177 5.97 3.28 -14.64
C THR A 177 4.81 2.35 -15.00
N ALA A 178 3.90 2.14 -14.05
CA ALA A 178 2.62 1.51 -14.29
C ALA A 178 1.50 2.56 -14.41
N TYR A 179 0.58 2.36 -15.33
CA TYR A 179 -0.58 3.24 -15.52
C TYR A 179 -1.77 2.46 -16.07
N GLY A 180 -2.98 2.95 -15.83
CA GLY A 180 -4.20 2.31 -16.30
C GLY A 180 -5.41 2.68 -15.45
N LEU A 181 -6.32 1.72 -15.29
CA LEU A 181 -7.53 1.86 -14.48
C LEU A 181 -7.30 1.35 -13.05
N GLY A 182 -7.84 2.07 -12.08
CA GLY A 182 -7.80 1.71 -10.68
C GLY A 182 -9.18 1.77 -10.04
N LEU A 183 -9.46 0.80 -9.18
CA LEU A 183 -10.66 0.73 -8.36
C LEU A 183 -10.24 0.58 -6.90
N ASN A 184 -10.77 1.42 -6.02
CA ASN A 184 -10.70 1.25 -4.57
C ASN A 184 -12.12 1.03 -4.03
N LEU A 185 -12.30 -0.01 -3.23
CA LEU A 185 -13.54 -0.34 -2.54
C LEU A 185 -13.24 -0.47 -1.05
N ASP A 186 -13.91 0.34 -0.24
CA ASP A 186 -13.82 0.28 1.21
C ASP A 186 -15.20 -0.05 1.79
N GLN A 187 -15.23 -0.99 2.73
CA GLN A 187 -16.43 -1.40 3.46
C GLN A 187 -16.18 -1.24 4.94
N PHE A 188 -17.13 -0.66 5.68
CA PHE A 188 -17.03 -0.46 7.13
C PHE A 188 -18.19 -1.12 7.83
N ASN A 189 -17.93 -1.69 9.00
CA ASN A 189 -18.91 -2.24 9.96
C ASN A 189 -20.00 -3.08 9.26
N ASN A 190 -19.62 -4.28 8.83
CA ASN A 190 -20.49 -5.20 8.08
C ASN A 190 -21.16 -4.56 6.83
N ALA A 191 -20.40 -3.71 6.11
CA ALA A 191 -20.84 -2.99 4.92
C ALA A 191 -22.01 -2.00 5.13
N SER A 192 -22.24 -1.54 6.37
CA SER A 192 -23.18 -0.44 6.65
C SER A 192 -22.79 0.87 5.94
N LYS A 193 -21.49 1.06 5.69
CA LYS A 193 -20.96 2.13 4.84
C LYS A 193 -20.01 1.54 3.82
N THR A 194 -20.15 1.97 2.57
CA THR A 194 -19.24 1.59 1.48
C THR A 194 -18.75 2.84 0.75
N LEU A 195 -17.48 2.84 0.37
CA LEU A 195 -16.87 3.88 -0.46
C LEU A 195 -16.29 3.21 -1.71
N SER A 196 -16.53 3.81 -2.86
CA SER A 196 -15.99 3.34 -4.13
C SER A 196 -15.30 4.50 -4.84
N ASN A 197 -14.12 4.25 -5.40
CA ASN A 197 -13.41 5.21 -6.21
C ASN A 197 -12.82 4.51 -7.44
N LEU A 198 -13.36 4.82 -8.62
CA LEU A 198 -12.93 4.28 -9.91
C LEU A 198 -12.28 5.40 -10.72
N GLY A 199 -11.11 5.13 -11.30
CA GLY A 199 -10.33 6.17 -11.96
C GLY A 199 -9.16 5.69 -12.77
N VAL A 200 -8.32 6.66 -13.14
CA VAL A 200 -7.03 6.42 -13.78
C VAL A 200 -5.92 6.51 -12.75
N PHE A 201 -4.97 5.58 -12.79
CA PHE A 201 -3.81 5.59 -11.91
C PHE A 201 -2.51 5.74 -12.67
N ILE A 202 -1.52 6.30 -11.97
CA ILE A 202 -0.11 6.27 -12.34
C ILE A 202 0.70 5.88 -11.12
N LYS A 203 1.67 4.99 -11.31
CA LYS A 203 2.59 4.48 -10.29
C LYS A 203 3.98 4.45 -10.87
N HIS A 204 4.98 4.85 -10.10
CA HIS A 204 6.39 4.80 -10.51
C HIS A 204 7.22 4.07 -9.47
N ASN A 205 8.19 3.26 -9.90
CA ASN A 205 9.12 2.58 -9.00
C ASN A 205 10.54 3.16 -9.23
N PHE A 206 10.96 4.08 -8.36
CA PHE A 206 12.32 4.64 -8.39
C PHE A 206 13.35 3.61 -7.93
#